data_AF-A0A8X6W2Q4-F1
#
_entry.id   AF-A0A8X6W2Q4-F1
#
_cell.length_a   1.000
_cell.length_b   1.000
_cell.length_c   1.000
_cell.angle_alpha   90.00
_cell.angle_beta   90.00
_cell.angle_gamma   90.00
#
_symmetry.space_group_name_H-M   'P 1'
#
loop_
_entity.id
_entity.type
_entity.pdbx_description
1 polymer ?
#
loop_
_entity_poly.entity_id
_entity_poly.type
_entity_poly.pdbx_seq_one_letter_code
_entity_poly.pdbx_strand_id
1 'polypeptide(L)'
;MLTGYVVDFEVMSKVCRHCSVAKNKLGQSSAEFSIWYEGHKSECDINHLGSSTSMEMEAALTLWKRSTSLGFRYITVLSDGDCGKAHGSLKKATIKKLTTYYQKAILRNKGDVNAMKTAIYATLLHSISTDAKSQHSMCPAGENSWCFYQSAIANGENLTIIN
;
A
#
# COMPACT_ATOMS: atom_id res chain seq x y z
N MET A 1 21.59 5.47 -15.40
CA MET A 1 22.42 4.39 -14.82
C MET A 1 21.70 3.08 -15.08
N LEU A 2 22.02 2.38 -16.19
CA LEU A 2 21.40 1.10 -16.55
C LEU A 2 22.38 -0.01 -16.17
N THR A 3 22.27 -0.48 -14.94
CA THR A 3 23.14 -1.53 -14.39
C THR A 3 22.74 -2.94 -14.85
N GLY A 4 21.65 -3.06 -15.62
CA GLY A 4 21.05 -4.35 -16.03
C GLY A 4 20.20 -5.03 -14.96
N TYR A 5 20.16 -4.50 -13.74
CA TYR A 5 19.38 -5.05 -12.63
C TYR A 5 17.97 -4.45 -12.50
N VAL A 6 17.75 -3.27 -13.06
CA VAL A 6 16.48 -2.53 -12.98
C VAL A 6 15.72 -2.71 -14.29
N VAL A 7 14.61 -3.45 -14.22
CA VAL A 7 13.74 -3.72 -15.38
C VAL A 7 12.87 -2.50 -15.70
N ASP A 8 12.42 -1.78 -14.67
CA ASP A 8 11.54 -0.62 -14.76
C ASP A 8 11.69 0.24 -13.50
N PHE A 9 11.41 1.53 -13.62
CA PHE A 9 11.48 2.48 -12.51
C PHE A 9 10.42 3.59 -12.65
N GLU A 10 10.11 4.21 -11.52
CA GLU A 10 9.24 5.39 -11.42
C GLU A 10 9.89 6.33 -10.42
N VAL A 11 10.06 7.61 -10.78
CA VAL A 11 10.60 8.63 -9.89
C VAL A 11 9.50 9.62 -9.58
N MET A 12 9.14 9.74 -8.31
CA MET A 12 8.16 10.73 -7.86
C MET A 12 8.84 11.83 -7.06
N SER A 13 8.44 13.07 -7.31
CA SER A 13 8.94 14.22 -6.58
C SER A 13 7.87 15.30 -6.39
N LYS A 14 7.99 15.98 -5.25
CA LYS A 14 7.23 17.20 -4.89
C LYS A 14 8.05 18.46 -5.10
N VAL A 15 9.34 18.32 -5.41
CA VAL A 15 10.29 19.41 -5.47
C VAL A 15 11.04 19.35 -6.78
N CYS A 16 11.08 20.48 -7.47
CA CYS A 16 11.98 20.72 -8.57
C CYS A 16 12.99 21.79 -8.14
N ARG A 17 14.29 21.50 -8.33
CA ARG A 17 15.36 22.44 -7.97
C ARG A 17 15.27 23.71 -8.79
N HIS A 18 14.98 23.60 -10.09
CA HIS A 18 14.81 24.74 -10.99
C HIS A 18 13.66 25.63 -10.55
N CYS A 19 12.50 25.05 -10.24
CA CYS A 19 11.36 25.76 -9.67
C CYS A 19 11.73 26.51 -8.37
N SER A 20 12.48 25.86 -7.47
CA SER A 20 12.89 26.49 -6.21
C SER A 20 13.82 27.69 -6.44
N VAL A 21 14.80 27.56 -7.35
CA VAL A 21 15.72 28.65 -7.69
C VAL A 21 14.99 29.81 -8.38
N ALA A 22 14.11 29.50 -9.34
CA ALA A 22 13.34 30.50 -10.06
C ALA A 22 12.40 31.27 -9.13
N LYS A 23 11.72 30.60 -8.20
CA LYS A 23 10.88 31.25 -7.17
C LYS A 23 11.68 32.25 -6.32
N ASN A 24 12.90 31.89 -5.93
CA ASN A 24 13.75 32.75 -5.12
C ASN A 24 14.32 33.95 -5.90
N LYS A 25 14.62 33.78 -7.19
CA LYS A 25 15.22 34.84 -8.03
C LYS A 25 14.20 35.79 -8.63
N LEU A 26 13.09 35.25 -9.15
CA LEU A 26 12.08 36.01 -9.90
C LEU A 26 10.91 36.45 -9.02
N GLY A 27 10.73 35.83 -7.85
CA GLY A 27 9.55 36.02 -7.00
C GLY A 27 8.37 35.17 -7.48
N GLN A 28 7.80 34.33 -6.61
CA GLN A 28 6.76 33.36 -6.97
C GLN A 28 5.50 34.00 -7.60
N SER A 29 5.16 35.22 -7.22
CA SER A 29 3.97 35.95 -7.70
C SER A 29 4.25 36.89 -8.87
N SER A 30 5.46 36.85 -9.45
CA SER A 30 5.82 37.74 -10.54
C SER A 30 5.36 37.24 -11.91
N ALA A 31 5.21 38.17 -12.84
CA ALA A 31 4.93 37.83 -14.23
C ALA A 31 6.12 37.08 -14.86
N GLU A 32 7.36 37.42 -14.47
CA GLU A 32 8.56 36.74 -14.94
C GLU A 32 8.57 35.26 -14.54
N PHE A 33 8.16 34.93 -13.32
CA PHE A 33 8.07 33.52 -12.90
C PHE A 33 7.03 32.76 -13.71
N SER A 34 5.91 33.39 -14.05
CA SER A 34 4.81 32.76 -14.80
C SER A 34 5.25 32.41 -16.23
N ILE A 35 5.93 33.34 -16.91
CA ILE A 35 6.48 33.13 -18.25
C ILE A 35 7.54 32.01 -18.22
N TRP A 36 8.44 32.06 -17.24
CA TRP A 36 9.47 31.02 -17.07
C TRP A 36 8.85 29.64 -16.81
N TYR A 37 7.83 29.57 -15.95
CA TYR A 37 7.20 28.30 -15.56
C TYR A 37 6.50 27.62 -16.74
N GLU A 38 5.84 28.37 -17.63
CA GLU A 38 5.23 27.81 -18.84
C GLU A 38 6.26 27.12 -19.75
N GLY A 39 7.46 27.71 -19.90
CA GLY A 39 8.56 27.07 -20.63
C GLY A 39 9.14 25.84 -19.90
N HIS A 40 9.26 25.91 -18.58
CA HIS A 40 9.84 24.84 -17.77
C HIS A 40 8.89 23.65 -17.53
N LYS A 41 7.57 23.83 -17.71
CA LYS A 41 6.54 22.84 -17.36
C LYS A 41 6.80 21.44 -17.90
N SER A 42 7.39 21.34 -19.11
CA SER A 42 7.73 20.07 -19.75
C SER A 42 8.95 19.35 -19.14
N GLU A 43 9.81 20.06 -18.42
CA GLU A 43 11.03 19.57 -17.77
C GLU A 43 10.93 19.60 -16.24
N CYS A 44 9.73 19.83 -15.70
CA CYS A 44 9.53 19.96 -14.27
C CYS A 44 9.59 18.61 -13.57
N ASP A 45 10.46 18.49 -12.56
CA ASP A 45 10.55 17.26 -11.75
C ASP A 45 9.33 17.05 -10.85
N ILE A 46 8.49 18.07 -10.63
CA ILE A 46 7.31 17.96 -9.76
C ILE A 46 6.22 17.20 -10.52
N ASN A 47 5.96 15.97 -10.09
CA ASN A 47 4.93 15.10 -10.66
C ASN A 47 3.99 14.50 -9.60
N HIS A 48 4.17 14.85 -8.31
CA HIS A 48 3.31 14.39 -7.22
C HIS A 48 2.80 15.55 -6.37
N LEU A 49 1.49 15.59 -6.12
CA LEU A 49 0.83 16.61 -5.31
C LEU A 49 0.48 16.13 -3.89
N GLY A 50 0.52 14.82 -3.65
CA GLY A 50 0.12 14.20 -2.38
C GLY A 50 1.15 14.35 -1.25
N SER A 51 1.03 13.49 -0.24
CA SER A 51 2.04 13.41 0.82
C SER A 51 3.30 12.70 0.31
N SER A 52 4.47 13.00 0.89
CA SER A 52 5.71 12.30 0.52
C SER A 52 5.59 10.79 0.82
N THR A 53 4.93 10.45 1.92
CA THR A 53 4.62 9.08 2.34
C THR A 53 3.81 8.28 1.31
N SER A 54 2.99 8.94 0.47
CA SER A 54 2.20 8.27 -0.55
C SER A 54 2.97 8.06 -1.86
N MET A 55 4.14 8.68 -2.04
CA MET A 55 4.92 8.57 -3.28
C MET A 55 5.32 7.13 -3.59
N GLU A 56 5.83 6.40 -2.60
CA GLU A 56 6.24 5.00 -2.81
C GLU A 56 5.03 4.13 -3.22
N MET A 57 3.86 4.38 -2.63
CA MET A 57 2.63 3.65 -2.96
C MET A 57 2.12 3.96 -4.36
N GLU A 58 2.10 5.24 -4.75
CA GLU A 58 1.68 5.69 -6.08
C GLU A 58 2.67 5.23 -7.17
N ALA A 59 3.98 5.24 -6.86
CA ALA A 59 5.01 4.72 -7.73
C ALA A 59 4.85 3.21 -7.96
N ALA A 60 4.63 2.45 -6.88
CA ALA A 60 4.35 1.01 -6.96
C ALA A 60 3.08 0.72 -7.76
N LEU A 61 2.02 1.52 -7.58
CA LEU A 61 0.78 1.39 -8.35
C LEU A 61 1.00 1.66 -9.84
N THR A 62 1.80 2.66 -10.18
CA THR A 62 2.15 3.01 -11.55
C THR A 62 2.94 1.90 -12.23
N LEU A 63 3.96 1.36 -11.55
CA LEU A 63 4.72 0.19 -12.01
C LEU A 63 3.82 -1.03 -12.19
N TRP A 64 2.93 -1.30 -11.24
CA TRP A 64 1.99 -2.41 -11.33
C TRP A 64 1.09 -2.30 -12.55
N LYS A 65 0.45 -1.14 -12.75
CA LYS A 65 -0.41 -0.86 -13.92
C LYS A 65 0.35 -1.11 -15.23
N ARG A 66 1.58 -0.57 -15.35
CA ARG A 66 2.45 -0.76 -16.52
C ARG A 66 2.77 -2.24 -16.77
N SER A 67 3.13 -2.99 -15.73
CA SER A 67 3.36 -4.44 -15.89
C SER A 67 2.13 -5.19 -16.38
N THR A 68 0.96 -4.89 -15.78
CA THR A 68 -0.29 -5.58 -16.16
C THR A 68 -0.73 -5.26 -17.59
N SER A 69 -0.51 -4.03 -18.06
CA SER A 69 -0.79 -3.67 -19.46
C SER A 69 0.13 -4.39 -20.44
N LEU A 70 1.32 -4.81 -20.01
CA LEU A 70 2.26 -5.59 -20.80
C LEU A 70 2.05 -7.11 -20.68
N GLY A 71 1.03 -7.55 -19.94
CA GLY A 71 0.68 -8.96 -19.80
C GLY A 71 1.52 -9.74 -18.78
N PHE A 72 2.29 -9.05 -17.93
CA PHE A 72 3.03 -9.68 -16.84
C PHE A 72 2.80 -8.94 -15.51
N ARG A 73 3.40 -9.43 -14.42
CA ARG A 73 3.35 -8.75 -13.11
C ARG A 73 4.73 -8.73 -12.48
N TYR A 74 5.14 -7.57 -12.00
CA TYR A 74 6.29 -7.49 -11.11
C TYR A 74 5.99 -8.22 -9.80
N ILE A 75 6.92 -9.07 -9.37
CA ILE A 75 6.80 -9.81 -8.10
C ILE A 75 7.62 -9.17 -6.97
N THR A 76 8.52 -8.26 -7.31
CA THR A 76 9.42 -7.60 -6.36
C THR A 76 9.59 -6.15 -6.78
N VAL A 77 9.44 -5.24 -5.81
CA VAL A 77 9.67 -3.81 -5.95
C VAL A 77 10.67 -3.41 -4.88
N LEU A 78 11.64 -2.59 -5.25
CA LEU A 78 12.63 -2.01 -4.35
C LEU A 78 12.32 -0.52 -4.23
N SER A 79 12.24 -0.02 -3.01
CA SER A 79 12.00 1.39 -2.70
C SER A 79 12.92 1.86 -1.57
N ASP A 80 12.99 3.16 -1.31
CA ASP A 80 13.87 3.76 -0.31
C ASP A 80 13.35 3.61 1.14
N GLY A 81 12.09 3.19 1.30
CA GLY A 81 11.52 2.63 2.52
C GLY A 81 11.01 3.69 3.51
N ASP A 82 10.56 4.84 3.03
CA ASP A 82 10.13 5.97 3.84
C ASP A 82 8.59 6.10 4.03
N CYS A 83 7.79 5.29 3.31
CA CYS A 83 6.32 5.13 3.38
C CYS A 83 5.74 4.90 4.78
N GLY A 84 6.56 4.46 5.75
CA GLY A 84 6.08 4.09 7.08
C GLY A 84 6.18 5.17 8.16
N LYS A 85 6.70 6.36 7.85
CA LYS A 85 7.15 7.33 8.89
C LYS A 85 6.07 8.29 9.39
N ALA A 86 4.89 8.36 8.76
CA ALA A 86 3.82 9.28 9.17
C ALA A 86 2.91 8.69 10.27
N HIS A 87 2.37 9.54 11.14
CA HIS A 87 1.36 9.14 12.12
C HIS A 87 0.12 8.55 11.41
N GLY A 88 -0.29 7.35 11.83
CA GLY A 88 -1.37 6.59 11.16
C GLY A 88 -0.90 5.66 10.03
N SER A 89 0.39 5.63 9.70
CA SER A 89 0.93 4.68 8.70
C SER A 89 0.90 3.24 9.21
N LEU A 90 0.75 2.29 8.29
CA LEU A 90 0.84 0.87 8.60
C LEU A 90 2.23 0.54 9.17
N LYS A 91 2.25 0.04 10.41
CA LYS A 91 3.51 -0.36 11.07
C LYS A 91 4.11 -1.57 10.34
N LYS A 92 5.44 -1.63 10.24
CA LYS A 92 6.17 -2.77 9.64
C LYS A 92 5.73 -4.13 10.20
N ALA A 93 5.43 -4.19 11.50
CA ALA A 93 4.91 -5.39 12.15
C ALA A 93 3.54 -5.83 11.59
N THR A 94 2.62 -4.87 11.36
CA THR A 94 1.30 -5.12 10.75
C THR A 94 1.44 -5.61 9.32
N ILE A 95 2.30 -4.96 8.53
CA ILE A 95 2.59 -5.38 7.13
C ILE A 95 3.10 -6.83 7.13
N LYS A 96 4.12 -7.14 7.94
CA LYS A 96 4.69 -8.49 8.06
C LYS A 96 3.63 -9.53 8.45
N LYS A 97 2.75 -9.20 9.41
CA LYS A 97 1.66 -10.06 9.86
C LYS A 97 0.68 -10.36 8.71
N LEU A 98 0.22 -9.32 8.01
CA LEU A 98 -0.70 -9.45 6.87
C LEU A 98 -0.08 -10.25 5.71
N THR A 99 1.18 -9.97 5.35
CA THR A 99 1.91 -10.73 4.33
C THR A 99 2.01 -12.22 4.69
N THR A 100 2.30 -12.53 5.95
CA THR A 100 2.41 -13.92 6.43
C THR A 100 1.07 -14.65 6.31
N TYR A 101 -0.05 -14.00 6.69
CA TYR A 101 -1.37 -14.60 6.57
C TYR A 101 -1.79 -14.79 5.11
N TYR A 102 -1.52 -13.80 4.26
CA TYR A 102 -1.79 -13.88 2.83
C TYR A 102 -1.05 -15.06 2.18
N GLN A 103 0.25 -15.23 2.48
CA GLN A 103 1.03 -16.37 2.02
C GLN A 103 0.45 -17.70 2.51
N LYS A 104 0.08 -17.80 3.79
CA LYS A 104 -0.56 -19.02 4.34
C LYS A 104 -1.90 -19.33 3.66
N ALA A 105 -2.72 -18.32 3.35
CA ALA A 105 -3.99 -18.50 2.66
C ALA A 105 -3.80 -19.05 1.24
N ILE A 106 -2.79 -18.55 0.51
CA ILE A 106 -2.43 -19.10 -0.81
C ILE A 106 -1.95 -20.55 -0.69
N LEU A 107 -1.03 -20.82 0.23
CA LEU A 107 -0.42 -22.14 0.37
C LEU A 107 -1.42 -23.22 0.81
N ARG A 108 -2.31 -22.91 1.76
CA ARG A 108 -3.30 -23.86 2.29
C ARG A 108 -4.44 -24.18 1.33
N ASN A 109 -4.74 -23.29 0.38
CA ASN A 109 -5.85 -23.43 -0.56
C ASN A 109 -5.36 -23.58 -2.01
N LYS A 110 -4.16 -24.16 -2.20
CA LYS A 110 -3.59 -24.37 -3.54
C LYS A 110 -4.54 -25.25 -4.37
N GLY A 111 -4.95 -24.74 -5.54
CA GLY A 111 -5.89 -25.43 -6.43
C GLY A 111 -7.35 -25.04 -6.22
N ASP A 112 -7.69 -24.33 -5.15
CA ASP A 112 -9.03 -23.78 -4.91
C ASP A 112 -8.97 -22.25 -4.76
N VAL A 113 -9.26 -21.55 -5.86
CA VAL A 113 -9.22 -20.09 -5.92
C VAL A 113 -10.30 -19.45 -5.05
N ASN A 114 -11.47 -20.11 -4.88
CA ASN A 114 -12.55 -19.54 -4.09
C ASN A 114 -12.25 -19.65 -2.60
N ALA A 115 -11.78 -20.81 -2.13
CA ALA A 115 -11.34 -20.99 -0.75
C ALA A 115 -10.17 -20.06 -0.40
N MET A 116 -9.23 -19.85 -1.35
CA MET A 116 -8.15 -18.89 -1.20
C MET A 116 -8.66 -17.46 -1.02
N LYS A 117 -9.59 -17.00 -1.88
CA LYS A 117 -10.21 -15.67 -1.76
C LYS A 117 -10.88 -15.51 -0.40
N THR A 118 -11.70 -16.48 0.01
CA THR A 118 -12.38 -16.47 1.31
C THR A 118 -11.39 -16.34 2.46
N ALA A 119 -10.30 -17.12 2.47
CA ALA A 119 -9.28 -17.05 3.51
C ALA A 119 -8.51 -15.71 3.55
N ILE A 120 -8.24 -15.12 2.39
CA ILE A 120 -7.62 -13.78 2.28
C ILE A 120 -8.57 -12.73 2.85
N TYR A 121 -9.84 -12.74 2.45
CA TYR A 121 -10.83 -11.79 2.95
C TYR A 121 -11.08 -11.94 4.44
N ALA A 122 -11.14 -13.18 4.97
CA ALA A 122 -11.26 -13.46 6.39
C ALA A 122 -10.13 -12.82 7.20
N THR A 123 -8.90 -12.92 6.70
CA THR A 123 -7.72 -12.30 7.32
C THR A 123 -7.85 -10.78 7.35
N LEU A 124 -8.25 -10.17 6.23
CA LEU A 124 -8.40 -8.73 6.12
C LEU A 124 -9.49 -8.21 7.05
N LEU A 125 -10.68 -8.82 7.02
CA LEU A 125 -11.81 -8.47 7.86
C LEU A 125 -11.48 -8.61 9.34
N HIS A 126 -10.84 -9.70 9.74
CA HIS A 126 -10.37 -9.88 11.11
C HIS A 126 -9.40 -8.77 11.54
N SER A 127 -8.50 -8.35 10.63
CA SER A 127 -7.49 -7.34 10.93
C SER A 127 -8.04 -5.92 11.05
N ILE A 128 -9.23 -5.64 10.50
CA ILE A 128 -9.94 -4.36 10.62
C ILE A 128 -11.09 -4.42 11.64
N SER A 129 -11.33 -5.58 12.25
CA SER A 129 -12.37 -5.80 13.25
C SER A 129 -12.08 -4.97 14.50
N THR A 130 -13.13 -4.36 15.05
CA THR A 130 -13.07 -3.65 16.34
C THR A 130 -14.27 -4.06 17.19
N ASP A 131 -14.22 -3.79 18.49
CA ASP A 131 -15.31 -4.14 19.41
C ASP A 131 -16.63 -3.48 19.00
N ALA A 132 -16.57 -2.26 18.46
CA ALA A 132 -17.72 -1.54 17.94
C ALA A 132 -18.21 -2.05 16.56
N LYS A 133 -17.32 -2.66 15.77
CA LYS A 133 -17.62 -3.18 14.42
C LYS A 133 -16.92 -4.52 14.22
N SER A 134 -17.53 -5.57 14.77
CA SER A 134 -17.00 -6.92 14.67
C SER A 134 -17.13 -7.45 13.23
N GLN A 135 -16.05 -8.04 12.72
CA GLN A 135 -15.94 -8.49 11.32
C GLN A 135 -15.49 -9.96 11.24
N HIS A 136 -16.01 -10.80 12.13
CA HIS A 136 -15.62 -12.21 12.26
C HIS A 136 -16.39 -13.17 11.34
N SER A 137 -17.34 -12.67 10.54
CA SER A 137 -18.27 -13.48 9.73
C SER A 137 -17.59 -14.41 8.73
N MET A 138 -16.43 -14.01 8.18
CA MET A 138 -15.68 -14.84 7.22
C MET A 138 -14.56 -15.67 7.86
N CYS A 139 -14.36 -15.55 9.17
CA CYS A 139 -13.38 -16.38 9.86
C CYS A 139 -13.82 -17.85 9.87
N PRO A 140 -12.88 -18.81 9.77
CA PRO A 140 -13.24 -20.22 9.79
C PRO A 140 -13.98 -20.56 11.08
N ALA A 141 -15.04 -21.36 10.98
CA ALA A 141 -15.79 -21.82 12.14
C ALA A 141 -15.15 -23.06 12.77
N GLY A 142 -15.48 -23.32 14.03
CA GLY A 142 -15.06 -24.53 14.75
C GLY A 142 -14.01 -24.27 15.83
N GLU A 143 -13.85 -25.25 16.72
CA GLU A 143 -12.99 -25.16 17.91
C GLU A 143 -11.53 -24.85 17.54
N ASN A 144 -11.05 -25.39 16.43
CA ASN A 144 -9.69 -25.19 15.90
C ASN A 144 -9.55 -23.90 15.07
N SER A 145 -10.52 -22.99 15.11
CA SER A 145 -10.41 -21.71 14.43
C SER A 145 -9.27 -20.89 15.01
N TRP A 146 -8.47 -20.29 14.14
CA TRP A 146 -7.49 -19.29 14.56
C TRP A 146 -8.16 -17.97 15.01
N CYS A 147 -9.45 -17.77 14.67
CA CYS A 147 -10.21 -16.64 15.15
C CYS A 147 -10.81 -16.99 16.51
N PHE A 148 -10.33 -16.29 17.54
CA PHE A 148 -10.78 -16.46 18.91
C PHE A 148 -12.32 -16.41 19.05
N TYR A 149 -12.96 -15.42 18.43
CA TYR A 149 -14.42 -15.27 18.44
C TYR A 149 -15.15 -16.52 17.90
N GLN A 150 -14.72 -17.05 16.75
CA GLN A 150 -15.34 -18.23 16.14
C GLN A 150 -15.05 -19.51 16.93
N SER A 151 -13.87 -19.61 17.55
CA SER A 151 -13.52 -20.72 18.43
C SER A 151 -14.36 -20.69 19.71
N ALA A 152 -14.54 -19.52 20.34
CA ALA A 152 -15.39 -19.34 21.53
C ALA A 152 -16.86 -19.72 21.25
N ILE A 153 -17.41 -19.33 20.09
CA ILE A 153 -18.75 -19.77 19.66
C ILE A 153 -18.83 -21.30 19.57
N ALA A 154 -17.84 -21.93 18.94
CA ALA A 154 -17.83 -23.37 18.75
C ALA A 154 -17.71 -24.13 20.09
N ASN A 155 -17.00 -23.57 21.07
CA ASN A 155 -16.86 -24.12 22.41
C ASN A 155 -18.04 -23.78 23.36
N GLY A 156 -19.05 -23.04 22.87
CA GLY A 156 -20.23 -22.69 23.67
C GLY A 156 -19.99 -21.60 24.73
N GLU A 157 -18.93 -20.80 24.58
CA GLU A 157 -18.62 -19.70 25.50
C GLU A 157 -19.54 -18.50 25.26
N ASN A 158 -20.04 -17.87 26.32
CA ASN A 158 -20.91 -16.70 26.23
C ASN A 158 -20.08 -15.44 25.91
N LEU A 159 -20.21 -14.95 24.68
CA LEU A 159 -19.41 -13.86 24.09
C LEU A 159 -19.63 -12.47 24.70
N THR A 160 -20.44 -12.32 25.75
CA THR A 160 -20.73 -11.02 26.37
C THR A 160 -19.57 -10.43 27.17
N ILE A 161 -18.46 -11.17 27.37
CA ILE A 161 -17.36 -10.78 28.27
C ILE A 161 -16.03 -10.52 27.51
N ILE A 162 -16.03 -10.59 26.18
CA ILE A 162 -14.79 -10.54 25.39
C ILE A 162 -14.85 -9.42 24.36
N ASN A 163 -14.95 -8.20 24.87
CA ASN A 163 -14.65 -6.94 24.17
C ASN A 163 -13.55 -6.24 24.96
#